data_AF-A0A961FSQ3-F1
#
_entry.id   AF-A0A961FSQ3-F1
#
_cell.length_a   1.000
_cell.length_b   1.000
_cell.length_c   1.000
_cell.angle_alpha   90.00
_cell.angle_beta   90.00
_cell.angle_gamma   90.00
#
_symmetry.space_group_name_H-M   'P 1'
#
loop_
_entity.id
_entity.type
_entity.pdbx_description
1 polymer ?
#
loop_
_entity_poly.entity_id
_entity_poly.type
_entity_poly.pdbx_seq_one_letter_code
_entity_poly.pdbx_strand_id
1 'polypeptide(L)' 'QVIVEGVRLIKKHAKRSQDRPEGGIIEREGPIHISNVKLVTRG' A
#
# COMPACT_ATOMS: atom_id res chain seq x y z
N GLN A 1 11.24 -7.60 0.58
CA GLN A 1 9.81 -7.26 0.33
C GLN A 1 9.76 -6.10 -0.65
N VAL A 2 8.70 -5.98 -1.45
CA VAL A 2 8.51 -4.91 -2.43
C VAL A 2 7.09 -4.33 -2.33
N ILE A 3 6.89 -3.06 -2.69
CA ILE A 3 5.57 -2.45 -2.83
C ILE A 3 5.23 -2.45 -4.32
N VAL A 4 4.02 -2.89 -4.67
CA VAL A 4 3.53 -2.94 -6.04
C VAL A 4 2.25 -2.14 -6.11
N GLU A 5 2.19 -1.19 -7.04
CA GLU A 5 1.04 -0.32 -7.26
C GLU A 5 -0.24 -1.16 -7.48
N GLY A 6 -1.32 -0.79 -6.78
CA GLY A 6 -2.61 -1.46 -6.89
C GLY A 6 -2.68 -2.87 -6.28
N VAL A 7 -1.62 -3.38 -5.66
CA VAL A 7 -1.60 -4.71 -5.05
C VAL A 7 -1.46 -4.61 -3.53
N ARG A 8 -2.16 -5.51 -2.81
CA ARG A 8 -2.16 -5.62 -1.34
C ARG A 8 -2.56 -4.30 -0.67
N LEU A 9 -3.72 -3.76 -1.05
CA LEU A 9 -4.30 -2.55 -0.46
C LEU A 9 -4.68 -2.79 1.00
N ILE A 10 -4.08 -2.02 1.91
CA ILE A 10 -4.31 -2.07 3.35
C ILE A 10 -5.15 -0.87 3.72
N LYS A 11 -6.32 -1.13 4.31
CA LYS A 11 -7.16 -0.11 4.93
C LYS A 11 -6.74 0.08 6.37
N LYS A 12 -6.20 1.26 6.68
CA LYS A 12 -5.77 1.63 8.03
C LYS A 12 -6.64 2.77 8.56
N HIS A 13 -7.20 2.57 9.75
CA HIS A 13 -7.85 3.64 10.48
C HIS A 13 -6.78 4.58 11.04
N ALA A 14 -6.81 5.84 10.61
CA ALA A 14 -5.99 6.90 11.19
C ALA A 14 -6.80 7.74 12.16
N LYS A 15 -6.22 7.93 13.35
CA LYS A 15 -6.67 8.92 14.30
C LYS A 15 -6.43 10.32 13.72
N ARG A 16 -7.29 11.27 14.08
CA ARG A 16 -7.11 12.68 13.73
C ARG A 16 -5.76 13.19 14.25
N SER A 17 -5.03 13.91 13.40
CA SER A 17 -3.75 14.55 13.72
C SER A 17 -3.68 15.95 13.09
N GLN A 18 -2.68 16.77 13.43
CA GLN A 18 -2.49 18.08 12.79
C GLN A 18 -2.40 17.97 11.25
N ASP A 19 -1.69 16.96 10.77
CA ASP A 19 -1.54 16.71 9.33
C ASP A 19 -2.79 16.09 8.69
N ARG A 20 -3.73 15.57 9.50
CA ARG A 20 -4.97 14.90 9.05
C ARG A 20 -6.13 15.20 9.99
N PRO A 21 -6.69 16.42 9.94
CA PRO A 21 -7.70 16.88 10.89
C PRO A 21 -9.04 16.12 10.76
N GLU A 22 -9.39 15.65 9.56
CA GLU A 22 -10.54 14.79 9.31
C GLU A 22 -10.36 13.36 9.87
N GLY A 23 -9.12 12.87 10.00
CA GLY A 23 -8.84 11.47 10.29
C GLY A 23 -9.46 10.54 9.23
N GLY A 24 -9.80 9.31 9.62
CA GLY A 24 -10.60 8.41 8.77
C GLY A 24 -9.83 7.18 8.27
N ILE A 25 -10.36 6.56 7.22
CA ILE A 25 -9.78 5.34 6.63
C ILE A 25 -8.83 5.76 5.51
N ILE A 26 -7.57 5.35 5.64
CA ILE A 26 -6.55 5.56 4.61
C ILE A 26 -6.30 4.22 3.94
N GLU A 27 -6.24 4.23 2.62
CA GLU A 27 -5.84 3.09 1.81
C GLU A 27 -4.41 3.28 1.32
N ARG A 28 -3.56 2.24 1.47
CA ARG A 28 -2.15 2.25 1.05
C ARG A 28 -1.73 0.86 0.60
N GLU A 29 -0.77 0.79 -0.32
CA GLU A 29 -0.17 -0.46 -0.75
C GLU A 29 0.66 -1.09 0.37
N GLY A 30 0.54 -2.41 0.50
CA GLY A 30 1.23 -3.23 1.47
C GLY A 30 2.42 -3.98 0.88
N PRO A 31 3.41 -4.36 1.70
CA PRO A 31 4.59 -5.08 1.22
C PRO A 31 4.25 -6.50 0.75
N ILE A 32 4.80 -6.91 -0.38
CA ILE A 32 4.67 -8.26 -0.93
C ILE A 32 6.05 -8.93 -0.84
N HIS A 33 6.05 -10.24 -0.60
CA HIS A 33 7.30 -11.01 -0.58
C HIS A 33 7.89 -11.11 -2.00
N ILE A 34 9.21 -10.98 -2.12
CA ILE A 34 9.88 -10.93 -3.45
C ILE A 34 9.73 -12.24 -4.24
N SER A 35 9.55 -13.38 -3.56
CA SER A 35 9.27 -14.67 -4.23
C SER A 35 7.94 -14.69 -5.00
N ASN A 36 7.03 -13.76 -4.69
CA ASN A 36 5.68 -13.72 -5.27
C ASN A 36 5.55 -12.68 -6.37
N VAL A 37 6.67 -12.10 -6.85
CA VAL A 37 6.70 -11.16 -7.97
C VAL A 37 7.63 -11.68 -9.06
N LYS A 38 7.34 -11.33 -10.32
CA LYS A 38 8.17 -11.68 -11.47
C LYS A 38 8.33 -10.45 -12.36
N LEU A 39 9.55 -10.22 -12.85
CA LEU A 39 9.82 -9.16 -13.81
C LEU A 39 9.12 -9.48 -15.13
N VAL A 40 8.33 -8.53 -15.63
CA VAL A 40 7.72 -8.61 -16.95
C VAL A 40 8.62 -7.88 -17.93
N THR A 41 9.13 -8.58 -18.94
CA THR A 41 9.80 -7.96 -20.09
C THR A 41 8.81 -7.86 -21.24
N ARG A 42 8.80 -6.73 -21.95
CA ARG A 42 8.11 -6.63 -23.25
C ARG A 42 9.02 -7.30 -24.28
N GLY A 43 8.47 -8.28 -24.99
CA GLY A 43 9.06 -8.82 -26.22
C GLY A 43 8.79 -7.88 -27.38
#